data_AF-O31128-F1
#
_entry.id   AF-O31128-F1
#
_cell.length_a   1.000
_cell.length_b   1.000
_cell.length_c   1.000
_cell.angle_alpha   90.00
_cell.angle_beta   90.00
_cell.angle_gamma   90.00
#
_symmetry.space_group_name_H-M   'P 1'
#
loop_
_entity.id
_entity.type
_entity.pdbx_description
1 polymer ?
#
loop_
_entity_poly.entity_id
_entity_poly.type
_entity_poly.pdbx_seq_one_letter_code
_entity_poly.pdbx_strand_id
1 'polypeptide(L)' 'MNNQSPLLKFLTTAPVITTIWLFITAGILIEFNRFFPDLLFHPLP' A
#
# COMPACT_ATOMS: atom_id res chain seq x y z
N MET A 1 11.98 -28.56 4.90
CA MET A 1 12.41 -27.14 4.94
C MET A 1 11.71 -26.42 3.80
N ASN A 2 11.14 -25.24 4.03
CA ASN A 2 10.44 -24.45 3.01
C ASN A 2 11.38 -24.14 1.82
N ASN A 3 11.02 -24.62 0.61
CA ASN A 3 11.78 -24.42 -0.63
C ASN A 3 11.57 -23.02 -1.25
N GLN A 4 11.41 -21.97 -0.45
CA GLN A 4 11.34 -20.60 -0.96
C GLN A 4 12.73 -20.13 -1.40
N SER A 5 12.77 -19.34 -2.48
CA SER A 5 13.98 -18.63 -2.89
C SER A 5 14.43 -17.65 -1.79
N PRO A 6 15.75 -17.43 -1.60
CA PRO A 6 16.25 -16.47 -0.61
C PRO A 6 15.67 -15.06 -0.78
N LEU A 7 15.40 -14.67 -2.03
CA LEU A 7 14.75 -13.40 -2.37
C LEU A 7 13.32 -13.32 -1.85
N LEU A 8 12.49 -14.35 -2.06
CA LEU A 8 11.12 -14.36 -1.53
C LEU A 8 11.12 -14.33 0.01
N LYS A 9 12.07 -15.00 0.65
CA LYS A 9 12.20 -14.95 2.12
C LYS A 9 12.49 -13.53 2.62
N PHE A 10 13.32 -12.76 1.91
CA PHE A 10 13.60 -11.35 2.24
C PHE A 10 12.36 -10.46 2.05
N LEU A 11 11.64 -10.62 0.93
CA LEU A 11 10.42 -9.86 0.64
C LEU A 11 9.30 -10.11 1.66
N THR A 12 9.25 -11.32 2.23
CA THR A 12 8.27 -11.70 3.27
C THR A 12 8.72 -11.31 4.69
N THR A 13 9.87 -10.64 4.88
CA THR A 13 10.23 -10.10 6.20
C THR A 13 9.25 -9.00 6.60
N ALA A 14 8.87 -8.97 7.88
CA ALA A 14 7.91 -8.00 8.42
C ALA A 14 8.16 -6.54 7.97
N PRO A 15 9.36 -5.96 8.11
CA PRO A 15 9.59 -4.58 7.66
C PRO A 15 9.38 -4.40 6.16
N VAL A 16 9.85 -5.35 5.33
CA VAL A 16 9.80 -5.22 3.86
C VAL A 16 8.37 -5.32 3.33
N ILE A 17 7.62 -6.33 3.77
CA ILE A 17 6.22 -6.48 3.35
C ILE A 17 5.35 -5.31 3.84
N THR A 18 5.61 -4.79 5.04
CA THR A 18 4.94 -3.58 5.55
C THR A 18 5.27 -2.36 4.71
N THR A 19 6.52 -2.13 4.32
CA THR A 19 6.88 -1.01 3.44
C THR A 19 6.20 -1.12 2.08
N ILE A 20 6.16 -2.30 1.47
CA ILE A 20 5.48 -2.52 0.18
C ILE A 20 3.98 -2.24 0.32
N TRP A 21 3.34 -2.77 1.38
CA TRP A 21 1.93 -2.53 1.64
C TRP A 21 1.61 -1.05 1.82
N LEU A 22 2.35 -0.37 2.70
CA LEU A 22 2.17 1.06 2.94
C LEU A 22 2.47 1.92 1.71
N PHE A 23 3.43 1.53 0.88
CA PHE A 23 3.71 2.22 -0.39
C PHE A 23 2.51 2.15 -1.34
N ILE A 24 1.90 0.97 -1.49
CA ILE A 24 0.69 0.79 -2.30
C ILE A 24 -0.48 1.59 -1.70
N THR A 25 -0.71 1.48 -0.39
CA THR A 25 -1.77 2.25 0.30
C THR A 25 -1.58 3.75 0.14
N ALA A 26 -0.35 4.26 0.33
CA ALA A 26 -0.04 5.67 0.14
C ALA A 26 -0.24 6.10 -1.31
N GLY A 27 0.21 5.31 -2.28
CA GLY A 27 -0.02 5.57 -3.70
C GLY A 27 -1.51 5.69 -4.03
N ILE A 28 -2.34 4.76 -3.55
CA ILE A 28 -3.80 4.81 -3.73
C ILE A 28 -4.38 6.10 -3.12
N LEU A 29 -3.99 6.45 -1.89
CA LEU A 29 -4.49 7.65 -1.23
C LEU A 29 -4.06 8.94 -1.94
N ILE A 30 -2.81 9.03 -2.41
CA ILE A 30 -2.29 10.19 -3.14
C ILE A 30 -3.05 10.36 -4.45
N GLU A 31 -3.19 9.28 -5.21
CA GLU A 31 -3.89 9.29 -6.49
C GLU A 31 -5.37 9.61 -6.33
N PHE A 32 -6.03 9.04 -5.31
CA PHE A 32 -7.42 9.33 -4.98
C PHE A 32 -7.62 10.82 -4.64
N ASN A 33 -6.78 11.40 -3.78
CA ASN A 33 -6.84 12.83 -3.43
C ASN A 33 -6.38 13.74 -4.58
N ARG A 34 -5.60 13.23 -5.55
CA ARG A 34 -5.25 13.97 -6.78
C ARG A 34 -6.45 14.08 -7.73
N PHE A 35 -7.24 13.02 -7.86
CA PHE A 35 -8.42 13.00 -8.73
C PHE A 35 -9.65 13.63 -8.08
N PHE A 36 -9.82 13.48 -6.77
CA PHE A 36 -10.92 14.05 -5.98
C PHE A 36 -10.36 14.89 -4.83
N PRO A 37 -9.83 16.09 -5.14
CA PRO A 37 -9.38 16.99 -4.09
C PRO A 37 -10.56 17.48 -3.24
N ASP A 38 -10.25 17.89 -2.01
CA ASP A 38 -11.16 18.63 -1.11
C ASP A 38 -12.47 17.92 -0.70
N LEU A 39 -12.42 16.59 -0.53
CA LEU A 39 -13.52 15.80 0.03
C LEU A 39 -13.64 15.96 1.57
N LEU A 40 -14.08 17.13 2.03
CA LEU A 40 -14.33 17.39 3.46
C LEU A 40 -15.53 16.60 4.01
N PHE A 41 -16.55 16.40 3.18
CA PHE A 41 -17.74 15.61 3.48
C PHE A 41 -18.16 14.80 2.25
N HIS A 42 -18.83 13.68 2.49
CA HIS A 42 -19.44 12.92 1.42
C HIS A 42 -20.63 13.71 0.85
N PRO A 43 -20.73 13.93 -0.47
CA PRO A 43 -21.89 14.58 -1.05
C PRO A 43 -23.10 13.62 -0.94
N LEU A 44 -23.96 13.85 0.06
CA LEU A 44 -25.26 13.20 0.15
C LEU A 44 -26.20 13.80 -0.91
N PRO A 45 -27.18 13.03 -1.44
CA PRO A 45 -28.22 13.56 -2.31
C PRO A 45 -29.05 14.67 -1.68
#